data_AF-A0A6N4X9Y4-F1
#
_entry.id   AF-A0A6N4X9Y4-F1
#
_cell.length_a   1.000
_cell.length_b   1.000
_cell.length_c   1.000
_cell.angle_alpha   90.00
_cell.angle_beta   90.00
_cell.angle_gamma   90.00
#
_symmetry.space_group_name_H-M   'P 1'
#
loop_
_entity.id
_entity.type
_entity.pdbx_description
1 polymer ?
#
loop_
_entity_poly.entity_id
_entity_poly.type
_entity_poly.pdbx_seq_one_letter_code
_entity_poly.pdbx_strand_id
1 'polypeptide(L)' 'MNPKILKQKNVKSIVIKDVEYFDVLDIKENHPDLKVDVKEIIIIDGIPLIRAEYIEILTEFDNNIKSMFGKK' A
#
# COMPACT_ATOMS: atom_id res chain seq x y z
N MET A 1 -7.67 4.33 2.14
CA MET A 1 -7.13 4.97 3.37
C MET A 1 -6.93 6.48 3.17
N ASN A 2 -6.84 7.29 4.23
CA ASN A 2 -6.64 8.74 4.06
C ASN A 2 -5.14 9.04 3.81
N PRO A 3 -4.77 9.78 2.74
CA PRO A 3 -3.37 10.11 2.41
C PRO A 3 -2.62 10.76 3.57
N LYS A 4 -3.32 11.52 4.44
CA LYS A 4 -2.72 12.11 5.65
C LYS A 4 -2.13 11.06 6.60
N ILE A 5 -2.76 9.90 6.73
CA ILE A 5 -2.29 8.82 7.63
C ILE A 5 -1.02 8.18 7.06
N LEU A 6 -0.96 8.00 5.75
CA LEU A 6 0.23 7.45 5.07
C LEU A 6 1.42 8.41 5.20
N LYS A 7 1.17 9.73 5.09
CA LYS A 7 2.19 10.75 5.37
C LYS A 7 2.65 10.73 6.83
N GLN A 8 1.75 10.57 7.79
CA GLN A 8 2.12 10.44 9.20
C GLN A 8 2.99 9.19 9.46
N LYS A 9 2.77 8.13 8.69
CA LYS A 9 3.60 6.91 8.73
C LYS A 9 4.95 7.06 8.02
N ASN A 10 5.25 8.23 7.44
CA ASN A 10 6.46 8.48 6.63
C ASN A 10 6.55 7.61 5.36
N VAL A 11 5.40 7.21 4.80
CA VAL A 11 5.37 6.49 3.52
C VAL A 11 5.83 7.42 2.41
N LYS A 12 6.75 6.95 1.57
CA LYS A 12 7.18 7.69 0.37
C LYS A 12 5.99 7.97 -0.55
N SER A 13 5.84 9.23 -0.94
CA SER A 13 4.79 9.68 -1.86
C SER A 13 5.35 10.58 -2.95
N ILE A 14 4.71 10.53 -4.11
CA ILE A 14 5.01 11.34 -5.29
C ILE A 14 3.70 11.93 -5.82
N VAL A 15 3.74 13.22 -6.16
CA VAL A 15 2.58 13.91 -6.75
C VAL A 15 2.79 13.98 -8.26
N ILE A 16 1.89 13.36 -9.02
CA ILE A 16 1.92 13.30 -10.47
C ILE A 16 0.61 13.84 -11.01
N LYS A 17 0.67 14.93 -11.80
CA LYS A 17 -0.50 15.58 -12.40
C LYS A 17 -1.61 15.87 -11.37
N ASP A 18 -1.24 16.48 -10.24
CA ASP A 18 -2.13 16.83 -9.12
C ASP A 18 -2.69 15.63 -8.33
N VAL A 19 -2.32 14.40 -8.70
CA VAL A 19 -2.72 13.20 -7.99
C VAL A 19 -1.55 12.67 -7.17
N GLU A 20 -1.81 12.40 -5.89
CA GLU A 20 -0.83 11.85 -4.97
C GLU A 20 -0.81 10.32 -5.04
N TYR A 21 0.38 9.79 -5.29
CA TYR A 21 0.68 8.37 -5.31
C TYR A 21 1.70 8.03 -4.22
N PHE A 22 1.67 6.79 -3.77
CA PHE A 22 2.52 6.26 -2.71
C PHE A 22 3.32 5.08 -3.25
N ASP A 23 4.56 4.96 -2.79
CA ASP A 23 5.47 3.89 -3.20
C ASP A 23 5.04 2.57 -2.57
N VAL A 24 4.72 1.60 -3.41
CA VAL A 24 4.23 0.29 -2.96
C VAL A 24 5.34 -0.52 -2.29
N LEU A 25 6.58 -0.41 -2.76
CA LEU A 25 7.70 -1.14 -2.17
C LEU A 25 7.96 -0.63 -0.76
N ASP A 26 7.98 0.69 -0.60
CA ASP A 26 8.15 1.35 0.69
C ASP A 26 7.05 0.91 1.69
N ILE A 27 5.80 0.83 1.24
CA ILE A 27 4.68 0.32 2.06
C ILE A 27 4.92 -1.14 2.45
N LYS A 28 5.29 -2.01 1.51
CA LYS A 28 5.47 -3.44 1.80
C LYS A 28 6.67 -3.72 2.70
N GLU A 29 7.74 -2.95 2.58
CA GLU A 29 8.96 -3.15 3.35
C GLU A 29 8.92 -2.48 4.72
N ASN A 30 8.38 -1.26 4.82
CA ASN A 30 8.37 -0.48 6.06
C ASN A 30 7.05 -0.55 6.84
N HIS A 31 5.95 -0.94 6.18
CA HIS A 31 4.60 -0.94 6.76
C HIS A 31 3.86 -2.26 6.49
N PRO A 32 4.28 -3.36 7.14
CA PRO A 32 3.61 -4.66 6.99
C PRO A 32 2.16 -4.65 7.51
N ASP A 33 1.76 -3.62 8.25
CA ASP A 33 0.39 -3.36 8.71
C ASP A 33 -0.52 -2.75 7.62
N LEU A 34 0.02 -2.45 6.44
CA LEU A 34 -0.72 -1.90 5.31
C LEU A 34 -0.86 -2.93 4.20
N LYS A 35 -2.06 -2.98 3.62
CA LYS A 35 -2.41 -3.77 2.46
C LYS A 35 -2.59 -2.86 1.26
N VAL A 36 -1.93 -3.21 0.17
CA VAL A 36 -2.04 -2.51 -1.12
C VAL A 36 -2.84 -3.38 -2.07
N ASP A 37 -3.83 -2.81 -2.74
CA ASP A 37 -4.52 -3.53 -3.81
C ASP A 37 -3.61 -3.62 -5.04
N VAL A 38 -3.06 -4.81 -5.27
CA VAL A 38 -2.12 -5.06 -6.37
C VAL A 38 -2.72 -4.84 -7.75
N LYS A 39 -4.05 -4.84 -7.88
CA LYS A 39 -4.72 -4.61 -9.16
C LYS A 39 -4.69 -3.14 -9.57
N GLU A 40 -4.64 -2.25 -8.59
CA GLU A 40 -4.68 -0.79 -8.78
C GLU A 40 -3.27 -0.17 -8.71
N ILE A 41 -2.22 -0.99 -8.64
CA ILE A 41 -0.83 -0.53 -8.74
C ILE A 41 -0.55 -0.11 -10.17
N ILE A 42 -0.03 1.10 -10.31
CA ILE A 42 0.49 1.61 -11.58
C ILE A 42 2.01 1.65 -11.52
N ILE A 43 2.68 1.31 -12.62
CA ILE A 43 4.14 1.40 -12.72
C ILE A 43 4.46 2.63 -13.54
N ILE A 44 5.12 3.62 -12.92
CA ILE A 44 5.57 4.84 -13.59
C ILE A 44 7.09 4.88 -13.45
N ASP A 45 7.80 4.98 -14.57
CA ASP A 45 9.28 4.99 -14.61
C ASP A 45 9.93 3.78 -13.90
N GLY A 46 9.27 2.62 -13.94
CA GLY A 46 9.72 1.40 -13.27
C GLY A 46 9.44 1.34 -11.77
N ILE A 47 8.82 2.38 -11.21
CA ILE A 47 8.47 2.45 -9.79
C ILE A 47 6.98 2.08 -9.63
N PRO A 48 6.66 1.07 -8.80
CA PRO A 48 5.28 0.71 -8.50
C PRO A 48 4.68 1.72 -7.52
N LEU A 49 3.62 2.39 -7.97
CA LEU A 49 2.92 3.47 -7.29
C LEU A 49 1.45 3.10 -7.13
N ILE A 50 0.84 3.57 -6.05
CA ILE A 50 -0.58 3.33 -5.75
C ILE A 50 -1.22 4.56 -5.10
N ARG A 51 -2.50 4.78 -5.32
CA ARG A 51 -3.21 5.87 -4.65
C ARG A 51 -3.62 5.48 -3.24
N ALA A 52 -3.72 6.48 -2.35
CA ALA A 52 -4.14 6.28 -0.96
C ALA A 52 -5.51 5.58 -0.82
N GLU A 53 -6.40 5.78 -1.79
CA GLU A 53 -7.74 5.16 -1.81
C GLU A 53 -7.66 3.63 -1.86
N TYR A 54 -6.67 3.06 -2.55
CA TYR A 54 -6.44 1.63 -2.71
C TYR A 54 -5.46 1.02 -1.69
N ILE A 55 -5.09 1.81 -0.68
CA ILE A 55 -4.35 1.33 0.47
C ILE A 55 -5.36 1.08 1.58
N GLU A 56 -5.27 -0.09 2.20
CA GLU A 56 -6.09 -0.52 3.32
C GLU A 56 -5.19 -0.90 4.49
N ILE A 57 -5.74 -0.90 5.71
CA ILE A 57 -5.03 -1.43 6.87
C ILE A 57 -5.22 -2.95 6.86
N LEU A 58 -4.13 -3.69 7.03
CA LEU A 58 -4.17 -5.13 7.18
C LEU A 58 -4.90 -5.44 8.49
N THR A 59 -6.10 -5.99 8.37
CA THR A 59 -6.89 -6.35 9.55
C THR A 59 -6.45 -7.71 10.09
N GLU A 60 -6.78 -8.00 11.35
CA GLU A 60 -6.56 -9.34 11.93
C GLU A 60 -7.24 -10.44 11.09
N PHE A 61 -8.30 -10.11 10.37
CA PHE A 61 -8.98 -11.02 9.45
C PHE A 61 -8.10 -11.41 8.26
N ASP A 62 -7.42 -10.45 7.63
CA ASP A 62 -6.46 -10.73 6.55
C ASP A 62 -5.28 -11.59 7.02
N ASN A 63 -4.78 -11.33 8.25
CA ASN A 63 -3.72 -12.14 8.85
C ASN A 63 -4.18 -13.58 9.12
N ASN A 64 -5.42 -13.76 9.60
CA ASN A 64 -6.01 -15.08 9.80
C ASN A 64 -6.18 -15.85 8.49
N ILE A 65 -6.63 -15.19 7.41
CA ILE A 65 -6.74 -15.83 6.08
C ILE A 65 -5.37 -16.23 5.56
N LYS A 66 -4.35 -15.36 5.67
CA LYS A 66 -2.97 -15.71 5.28
C LYS A 66 -2.45 -16.93 6.04
N SER A 67 -2.73 -17.01 7.34
CA SER A 67 -2.34 -18.13 8.18
C SER A 67 -3.08 -19.43 7.80
N MET A 68 -4.37 -19.35 7.46
CA MET A 68 -5.17 -20.51 7.06
C MET A 68 -4.87 -21.01 5.65
N PHE A 69 -4.58 -20.12 4.69
CA PHE A 69 -4.27 -20.46 3.29
C PHE A 69 -2.76 -20.63 3.03
N GLY A 70 -1.90 -20.35 4.01
CA GLY A 70 -0.45 -20.47 3.91
C GLY A 70 0.12 -21.86 4.18
N LYS A 71 -0.72 -22.88 4.43
CA LYS A 71 -0.26 -24.27 4.61
C LYS A 71 -0.50 -25.10 3.35
N LYS A 72 0.58 -25.35 2.61
CA LYS A 72 0.76 -26.56 1.83
C LYS A 72 2.01 -27.27 2.32
#